data_AF-A0A9J6EU24-F1
#
_entry.id   AF-A0A9J6EU24-F1
#
_cell.length_a   1.000
_cell.length_b   1.000
_cell.length_c   1.000
_cell.angle_alpha   90.00
_cell.angle_beta   90.00
_cell.angle_gamma   90.00
#
_symmetry.space_group_name_H-M   'P 1'
#
loop_
_entity.id
_entity.type
_entity.pdbx_description
1 polymer ?
#
loop_
_entity_poly.entity_id
_entity_poly.type
_entity_poly.pdbx_seq_one_letter_code
_entity_poly.pdbx_strand_id
1 'polypeptide(L)'
;MKQKYRKFLVQRRLAGMERKLLDKKLSVLDVMHYIASASDAITPETIVNCFRHCGFNRSGACSTSEAAVPVDDEPEFGNLELPGSFADYIGADDDVAVCSAVSLDDIIETVRPHTAGTSNEEEMDDTAEASPSVPTYVDVLCYVDNIRRFACARDEIGDLLPDVAALERKLMHRGWANSQKKIRFF
;
A
#
# COMPACT_ATOMS: atom_id res chain seq x y z
N MET A 1 -5.31 -7.09 10.02
CA MET A 1 -5.27 -5.92 9.10
C MET A 1 -5.35 -4.55 9.81
N LYS A 2 -6.51 -4.14 10.37
CA LYS A 2 -6.73 -2.79 10.95
C LYS A 2 -5.68 -2.33 11.97
N GLN A 3 -5.27 -3.21 12.88
CA GLN A 3 -4.25 -2.90 13.88
C GLN A 3 -2.87 -2.62 13.26
N LYS A 4 -2.47 -3.39 12.24
CA LYS A 4 -1.20 -3.18 11.53
C LYS A 4 -1.20 -1.89 10.73
N TYR A 5 -2.30 -1.59 10.03
CA TYR A 5 -2.48 -0.31 9.34
C TYR A 5 -2.35 0.88 10.31
N ARG A 6 -3.03 0.83 11.46
CA ARG A 6 -2.91 1.85 12.51
C ARG A 6 -1.48 1.98 13.05
N LYS A 7 -0.76 0.86 13.19
CA LYS A 7 0.66 0.88 13.58
C LYS A 7 1.53 1.61 12.56
N PHE A 8 1.33 1.39 11.25
CA PHE A 8 2.03 2.12 10.19
C PHE A 8 1.74 3.61 10.23
N LEU A 9 0.48 4.01 10.45
CA LEU A 9 0.11 5.43 10.61
C LEU A 9 0.84 6.10 11.78
N VAL A 10 0.89 5.44 12.93
CA VAL A 10 1.57 5.97 14.12
C VAL A 10 3.08 6.05 13.88
N GLN A 11 3.69 5.01 13.31
CA GLN A 11 5.12 5.02 12.97
C GLN A 11 5.49 6.16 12.01
N ARG A 12 4.66 6.39 10.99
CA ARG A 12 4.84 7.52 10.07
C ARG A 12 4.69 8.88 10.78
N ARG A 13 3.68 9.04 11.63
CA ARG A 13 3.48 10.29 12.39
C ARG A 13 4.69 10.60 13.28
N LEU A 14 5.17 9.60 14.02
CA LEU A 14 6.38 9.74 14.84
C LEU A 14 7.61 10.08 14.00
N ALA A 15 7.79 9.38 12.87
CA ALA A 15 8.87 9.66 11.93
C ALA A 15 8.78 11.07 11.29
N GLY A 16 7.57 11.62 11.13
CA GLY A 16 7.33 12.99 10.68
C GLY A 16 7.61 14.03 11.76
N MET A 17 7.32 13.73 13.04
CA MET A 17 7.67 14.59 14.18
C MET A 17 9.17 14.77 14.30
N GLU A 18 9.94 13.68 14.21
CA GLU A 18 11.42 13.72 14.25
C GLU A 18 12.02 14.55 13.10
N ARG A 19 11.29 14.69 11.99
CA ARG A 19 11.74 15.37 10.77
C ARG A 19 11.12 16.75 10.54
N LYS A 20 10.31 17.27 11.48
CA LYS A 20 9.48 18.48 11.29
C LYS A 20 8.60 18.46 10.02
N LEU A 21 8.27 17.27 9.52
CA LEU A 21 7.45 17.04 8.32
C LEU A 21 6.00 16.64 8.70
N LEU A 22 5.47 17.25 9.76
CA LEU A 22 4.14 16.94 10.29
C LEU A 22 2.99 17.24 9.31
N ASP A 23 3.24 18.13 8.37
CA ASP A 23 2.24 18.62 7.40
C ASP A 23 2.11 17.74 6.15
N LYS A 24 2.98 16.72 5.99
CA LYS A 24 2.92 15.81 4.85
C LYS A 24 1.65 14.95 4.93
N LYS A 25 0.61 15.37 4.21
CA LYS A 25 -0.65 14.64 4.05
C LYS A 25 -0.37 13.23 3.53
N LEU A 26 -1.20 12.30 3.96
CA LEU A 26 -1.08 10.90 3.59
C LEU A 26 -1.63 10.74 2.17
N SER A 27 -0.82 10.21 1.25
CA SER A 27 -1.23 9.98 -0.14
C SER A 27 -2.06 8.69 -0.25
N VAL A 28 -2.96 8.61 -1.23
CA VAL A 28 -3.66 7.37 -1.59
C VAL A 28 -2.66 6.24 -1.87
N LEU A 29 -1.53 6.56 -2.50
CA LEU A 29 -0.45 5.60 -2.74
C LEU A 29 0.14 5.05 -1.42
N ASP A 30 0.31 5.91 -0.40
CA ASP A 30 0.76 5.48 0.92
C ASP A 30 -0.27 4.52 1.56
N VAL A 31 -1.58 4.81 1.41
CA VAL A 31 -2.65 3.93 1.90
C VAL A 31 -2.56 2.56 1.24
N MET A 32 -2.43 2.52 -0.09
CA MET A 32 -2.37 1.27 -0.87
C MET A 32 -1.22 0.39 -0.40
N HIS A 33 -0.02 0.96 -0.22
CA HIS A 33 1.12 0.20 0.29
C HIS A 33 0.92 -0.30 1.73
N TYR A 34 0.28 0.50 2.59
CA TYR A 34 0.00 0.07 3.97
C TYR A 34 -1.02 -1.05 4.03
N ILE A 35 -2.02 -1.02 3.15
CA ILE A 35 -3.02 -2.08 3.00
C ILE A 35 -2.36 -3.36 2.51
N ALA A 36 -1.57 -3.29 1.45
CA ALA A 36 -0.84 -4.45 0.90
C ALA A 36 0.07 -5.06 1.98
N SER A 37 0.93 -4.24 2.60
CA SER A 37 1.85 -4.68 3.67
C SER A 37 1.13 -5.23 4.90
N ALA A 38 -0.07 -4.73 5.22
CA ALA A 38 -0.87 -5.25 6.33
C ALA A 38 -1.57 -6.56 5.98
N SER A 39 -1.80 -6.83 4.69
CA SER A 39 -2.42 -8.04 4.16
C SER A 39 -1.40 -9.17 4.06
N ASP A 40 -0.18 -8.89 3.59
CA ASP A 40 0.94 -9.85 3.57
C ASP A 40 1.30 -10.39 4.97
N ALA A 41 1.01 -9.60 6.00
CA ALA A 41 1.25 -9.96 7.38
C ALA A 41 0.15 -10.84 8.00
N ILE A 42 -0.93 -11.14 7.26
CA ILE A 42 -1.98 -12.05 7.71
C ILE A 42 -1.47 -13.47 7.53
N THR A 43 -1.41 -14.22 8.62
CA THR A 43 -0.98 -15.61 8.57
C THR A 43 -2.15 -16.53 8.22
N PRO A 44 -1.90 -17.72 7.64
CA PRO A 44 -2.94 -18.71 7.38
C PRO A 44 -3.75 -19.07 8.64
N GLU A 45 -3.11 -19.13 9.81
CA GLU A 45 -3.78 -19.40 11.08
C GLU A 45 -4.77 -18.30 11.45
N THR A 46 -4.44 -17.05 11.12
CA THR A 46 -5.34 -15.91 11.33
C THR A 46 -6.60 -16.07 10.47
N ILE A 47 -6.44 -16.48 9.21
CA ILE A 47 -7.57 -16.74 8.29
C ILE A 47 -8.42 -17.89 8.82
N VAL A 48 -7.81 -19.02 9.17
CA VAL A 48 -8.52 -20.18 9.75
C VAL A 48 -9.27 -19.79 11.02
N ASN A 49 -8.67 -18.98 11.89
CA ASN A 49 -9.32 -18.53 13.10
C ASN A 49 -10.50 -17.58 12.81
N CYS A 50 -10.40 -16.72 11.79
CA CYS A 50 -11.52 -15.90 11.33
C CYS A 50 -12.69 -16.78 10.83
N PHE A 51 -12.42 -17.79 10.00
CA PHE A 51 -13.44 -18.75 9.55
C PHE A 51 -14.09 -19.47 10.73
N ARG A 52 -13.31 -19.92 11.72
CA ARG A 52 -13.81 -20.55 12.94
C ARG A 52 -14.74 -19.63 13.73
N HIS A 53 -14.37 -18.37 13.91
CA HIS A 53 -15.22 -17.38 14.60
C HIS A 53 -16.52 -17.07 13.85
N CYS A 54 -16.55 -17.24 12.53
CA CYS A 54 -17.75 -17.11 11.71
C CYS A 54 -18.61 -18.38 11.68
N GLY A 55 -18.29 -19.41 12.48
CA GLY A 55 -19.05 -20.66 12.53
C GLY A 55 -18.68 -21.69 11.48
N PHE A 56 -17.71 -21.40 10.61
CA PHE A 56 -17.13 -22.37 9.68
C PHE A 56 -16.17 -23.30 10.43
N ASN A 57 -16.74 -24.18 11.25
CA ASN A 57 -15.98 -25.25 11.88
C ASN A 57 -15.73 -26.34 10.82
N ARG A 58 -14.45 -26.55 10.47
CA ARG A 58 -14.04 -27.71 9.68
C ARG A 58 -14.29 -28.99 10.48
N SER A 59 -15.51 -29.51 10.43
CA SER A 59 -15.83 -30.86 10.88
C SER A 59 -15.54 -31.83 9.73
N GLY A 60 -14.27 -31.94 9.37
CA GLY A 60 -13.80 -32.77 8.26
C GLY A 60 -12.30 -32.60 8.11
N ALA A 61 -11.56 -33.69 8.30
CA ALA A 61 -10.11 -33.71 8.16
C ALA A 61 -9.71 -33.31 6.73
N CYS A 62 -9.24 -32.07 6.57
CA CYS A 62 -8.58 -31.65 5.36
C CYS A 62 -7.13 -32.14 5.46
N SER A 63 -6.88 -33.32 4.90
CA SER A 63 -5.53 -33.82 4.68
C SER A 63 -4.74 -32.78 3.89
N THR A 64 -3.60 -32.36 4.44
CA THR A 64 -2.55 -31.67 3.71
C THR A 64 -1.98 -32.64 2.68
N SER A 65 -2.52 -32.63 1.46
CA SER A 65 -1.87 -33.25 0.32
C SER A 65 -1.36 -32.13 -0.57
N GLU A 66 -0.04 -32.01 -0.68
CA GLU A 66 0.67 -31.22 -1.70
C GLU A 66 0.52 -31.90 -3.08
N ALA A 67 -0.71 -32.23 -3.47
CA ALA A 67 -1.04 -32.62 -4.82
C ALA A 67 -1.61 -31.39 -5.53
N ALA A 68 -0.99 -31.00 -6.64
CA ALA A 68 -1.51 -29.99 -7.53
C ALA A 68 -2.99 -30.26 -7.80
N VAL A 69 -3.85 -29.44 -7.23
CA VAL A 69 -5.29 -29.52 -7.43
C VAL A 69 -5.52 -29.09 -8.89
N PRO A 70 -6.10 -29.94 -9.74
CA PRO A 70 -6.55 -29.47 -11.03
C PRO A 70 -7.55 -28.35 -10.76
N VAL A 71 -7.34 -27.22 -11.44
CA VAL A 71 -8.30 -26.12 -11.51
C VAL A 71 -9.51 -26.68 -12.24
N ASP A 72 -10.44 -27.27 -11.49
CA ASP A 72 -11.79 -27.53 -11.96
C ASP A 72 -12.63 -26.34 -11.49
N ASP A 73 -13.15 -25.62 -12.47
CA ASP A 73 -13.90 -24.39 -12.36
C ASP A 73 -15.26 -24.67 -11.71
N GLU A 74 -15.35 -24.46 -10.41
CA GLU A 74 -16.49 -23.83 -9.70
C GLU A 74 -16.30 -24.07 -8.19
N PRO A 75 -16.31 -23.03 -7.36
CA PRO A 75 -16.35 -23.23 -5.90
C PRO A 75 -17.59 -24.06 -5.54
N GLU A 76 -17.40 -25.22 -4.89
CA GLU A 76 -18.47 -26.04 -4.32
C GLU A 76 -19.19 -25.26 -3.19
N PHE A 77 -20.08 -24.34 -3.57
CA PHE A 77 -21.03 -23.67 -2.68
C PHE A 77 -22.16 -24.60 -2.25
N GLY A 78 -22.23 -25.83 -2.76
CA GLY A 78 -23.32 -26.79 -2.54
C GLY A 78 -23.54 -27.21 -1.08
N ASN A 79 -22.60 -26.93 -0.18
CA ASN A 79 -22.72 -27.24 1.25
C ASN A 79 -23.20 -26.04 2.09
N LEU A 80 -23.44 -24.89 1.48
CA LEU A 80 -23.94 -23.72 2.18
C LEU A 80 -25.47 -23.65 1.99
N GLU A 81 -26.23 -23.80 3.07
CA GLU A 81 -27.68 -23.54 3.06
C GLU A 81 -27.91 -22.05 2.82
N LEU A 82 -27.85 -21.64 1.55
CA LEU A 82 -28.15 -20.28 1.14
C LEU A 82 -29.66 -20.14 0.95
N PRO A 83 -30.29 -19.11 1.52
CA PRO A 83 -31.67 -18.78 1.20
C PRO A 83 -31.73 -18.24 -0.24
N GLY A 84 -32.07 -19.10 -1.20
CA GLY A 84 -32.18 -18.74 -2.62
C GLY A 84 -31.24 -19.56 -3.50
N SER A 85 -31.32 -19.36 -4.81
CA SER A 85 -30.42 -19.97 -5.78
C SER A 85 -29.13 -19.13 -5.89
N PHE A 86 -28.02 -19.75 -6.29
CA PHE A 86 -26.77 -19.02 -6.56
C PHE A 86 -26.96 -17.87 -7.57
N ALA A 87 -27.85 -18.06 -8.56
CA ALA A 87 -28.18 -17.05 -9.56
C ALA A 87 -28.75 -15.76 -8.94
N ASP A 88 -29.46 -15.85 -7.81
CA ASP A 88 -30.01 -14.69 -7.11
C ASP A 88 -28.92 -13.78 -6.50
N TYR A 89 -27.73 -14.34 -6.28
CA TYR A 89 -26.58 -13.59 -5.77
C TYR A 89 -25.71 -13.00 -6.89
N ILE A 90 -25.75 -13.57 -8.10
CA ILE A 90 -24.94 -13.09 -9.23
C ILE A 90 -25.41 -11.70 -9.69
N GLY A 91 -26.73 -11.49 -9.77
CA GLY A 91 -27.32 -10.23 -10.24
C GLY A 91 -27.84 -9.32 -9.12
N ALA A 92 -27.39 -9.52 -7.88
CA ALA A 92 -27.91 -8.80 -6.71
C ALA A 92 -27.66 -7.28 -6.77
N ASP A 93 -26.65 -6.85 -7.54
CA ASP A 93 -26.28 -5.44 -7.72
C ASP A 93 -26.58 -4.89 -9.12
N ASP A 94 -27.21 -5.66 -10.01
CA ASP A 94 -27.50 -5.24 -11.39
C ASP A 94 -28.39 -3.98 -11.44
N ASP A 95 -29.34 -3.86 -10.51
CA ASP A 95 -30.26 -2.72 -10.41
C ASP A 95 -29.76 -1.62 -9.44
N VAL A 96 -28.55 -1.75 -8.90
CA VAL A 96 -27.96 -0.72 -8.05
C VAL A 96 -27.45 0.41 -8.94
N ALA A 97 -28.11 1.57 -8.86
CA ALA A 97 -27.66 2.77 -9.54
C ALA A 97 -26.23 3.12 -9.12
N VAL A 98 -25.25 2.80 -9.99
CA VAL A 98 -23.88 3.31 -9.90
C VAL A 98 -23.91 4.79 -10.32
N CYS A 99 -23.00 5.59 -9.76
CA CYS A 99 -22.81 7.04 -9.94
C CYS A 99 -23.63 7.72 -11.03
N SER A 100 -24.23 8.87 -10.71
CA SER A 100 -24.87 9.76 -11.68
C SER A 100 -24.02 9.90 -12.95
N ALA A 101 -24.63 9.71 -14.12
CA ALA A 101 -23.97 9.92 -15.40
C ALA A 101 -23.44 11.37 -15.46
N VAL A 102 -22.14 11.53 -15.25
CA VAL A 102 -21.43 12.80 -15.45
C VAL A 102 -21.19 12.92 -16.96
N SER A 103 -21.63 14.01 -17.58
CA SER A 103 -21.39 14.22 -19.01
C SER A 103 -19.88 14.36 -19.25
N LEU A 104 -19.42 13.97 -20.44
CA LEU A 104 -18.04 14.20 -20.85
C LEU A 104 -17.67 15.70 -20.74
N ASP A 105 -18.63 16.59 -21.00
CA ASP A 105 -18.48 18.04 -20.90
C ASP A 105 -18.21 18.50 -19.46
N ASP A 106 -18.89 17.90 -18.48
CA ASP A 106 -18.71 18.22 -17.05
C ASP A 106 -17.31 17.80 -16.58
N ILE A 107 -16.75 16.72 -17.13
CA ILE A 107 -15.38 16.28 -16.85
C ILE A 107 -14.38 17.29 -17.41
N ILE A 108 -14.56 17.75 -18.65
CA ILE A 108 -13.66 18.70 -19.30
C ILE A 108 -13.61 20.03 -18.54
N GLU A 109 -14.73 20.47 -17.97
CA GLU A 109 -14.80 21.69 -17.17
C GLU A 109 -13.96 21.59 -15.88
N THR A 110 -13.90 20.41 -15.24
CA THR A 110 -13.07 20.19 -14.03
C THR A 110 -11.56 20.15 -14.31
N VAL A 111 -11.14 19.88 -15.54
CA VAL A 111 -9.73 19.73 -15.92
C VAL A 111 -9.12 21.03 -16.45
N ARG A 112 -9.94 22.04 -16.77
CA ARG A 112 -9.43 23.31 -17.33
C ARG A 112 -8.60 24.06 -16.29
N PRO A 113 -7.27 24.21 -16.49
CA PRO A 113 -6.46 25.02 -15.60
C PRO A 113 -6.85 26.49 -15.80
N HIS A 114 -7.26 27.16 -14.72
CA HIS A 114 -7.33 28.62 -14.68
C HIS A 114 -5.92 29.15 -14.92
N THR A 115 -5.67 29.64 -16.13
CA THR A 115 -4.38 30.20 -16.54
C THR A 115 -4.20 31.57 -15.90
N ALA A 116 -3.32 31.65 -14.92
CA ALA A 116 -2.73 32.90 -14.46
C ALA A 116 -1.26 32.70 -14.10
N GLY A 117 -0.38 33.09 -15.02
CA GLY A 117 0.78 33.90 -14.68
C GLY A 117 2.09 33.21 -14.28
N THR A 118 3.00 33.25 -15.26
CA THR A 118 4.37 33.77 -15.16
C THR A 118 5.55 32.80 -14.98
N SER A 119 6.44 32.93 -15.96
CA SER A 119 7.80 32.41 -16.11
C SER A 119 8.76 32.93 -15.04
N ASN A 120 9.76 32.12 -14.65
CA ASN A 120 11.16 32.56 -14.70
C ASN A 120 12.12 31.35 -14.68
N GLU A 121 12.99 31.29 -15.69
CA GLU A 121 14.19 30.46 -15.76
C GLU A 121 15.34 31.24 -15.11
N GLU A 122 16.11 30.62 -14.20
CA GLU A 122 17.52 31.00 -14.01
C GLU A 122 18.33 29.73 -13.72
N GLU A 123 19.16 29.35 -14.70
CA GLU A 123 20.25 28.42 -14.54
C GLU A 123 21.38 29.07 -13.72
N MET A 124 21.95 28.31 -12.79
CA MET A 124 23.24 28.66 -12.18
C MET A 124 24.10 27.39 -12.11
N ASP A 125 25.05 27.34 -13.05
CA ASP A 125 26.25 26.51 -13.03
C ASP A 125 27.16 26.96 -11.88
N ASP A 126 27.50 26.03 -11.00
CA ASP A 126 28.65 26.17 -10.12
C ASP A 126 29.36 24.82 -10.04
N THR A 127 30.28 24.65 -10.97
CA THR A 127 31.24 23.54 -11.03
C THR A 127 32.22 23.65 -9.85
N ALA A 128 31.84 23.06 -8.72
CA ALA A 128 32.74 22.72 -7.63
C ALA A 128 32.77 21.21 -7.47
N GLU A 129 33.94 20.60 -7.67
CA GLU A 129 34.23 19.19 -7.36
C GLU A 129 33.97 18.93 -5.86
N ALA A 130 32.71 18.65 -5.54
CA ALA A 130 32.24 18.28 -4.23
C ALA A 130 32.59 16.81 -4.01
N SER A 131 33.58 16.55 -3.15
CA SER A 131 33.77 15.23 -2.53
C SER A 131 32.41 14.66 -2.13
N PRO A 132 32.06 13.39 -2.47
CA PRO A 132 30.70 12.91 -2.29
C PRO A 132 30.32 13.00 -0.82
N SER A 133 29.53 14.02 -0.48
CA SER A 133 29.00 14.19 0.87
C SER A 133 28.18 12.95 1.16
N VAL A 134 28.50 12.25 2.25
CA VAL A 134 27.76 11.04 2.64
C VAL A 134 26.28 11.43 2.73
N PRO A 135 25.39 10.79 1.93
CA PRO A 135 23.98 11.14 1.91
C PRO A 135 23.40 11.05 3.32
N THR A 136 22.65 12.07 3.72
CA THR A 136 21.95 11.98 5.00
C THR A 136 20.86 10.92 4.92
N TYR A 137 20.41 10.46 6.08
CA TYR A 137 19.32 9.47 6.16
C TYR A 137 18.04 9.95 5.45
N VAL A 138 17.81 11.26 5.39
CA VAL A 138 16.68 11.86 4.66
C VAL A 138 16.89 11.72 3.16
N ASP A 139 18.09 12.01 2.65
CA ASP A 139 18.44 11.88 1.23
C ASP A 139 18.25 10.44 0.76
N VAL A 140 18.72 9.47 1.54
CA VAL A 140 18.57 8.03 1.24
C VAL A 140 17.10 7.63 1.11
N LEU A 141 16.22 8.14 1.98
CA LEU A 141 14.78 7.85 1.88
C LEU A 141 14.13 8.55 0.67
N CYS A 142 14.57 9.76 0.32
CA CYS A 142 14.14 10.42 -0.90
C CYS A 142 14.56 9.64 -2.16
N TYR A 143 15.78 9.11 -2.19
CA TYR A 143 16.24 8.25 -3.28
C TYR A 143 15.43 6.97 -3.41
N VAL A 144 15.11 6.32 -2.28
CA VAL A 144 14.24 5.13 -2.26
C VAL A 144 12.84 5.45 -2.78
N ASP A 145 12.26 6.60 -2.41
CA ASP A 145 10.95 7.04 -2.90
C ASP A 145 10.98 7.33 -4.41
N ASN A 146 12.06 7.93 -4.92
CA ASN A 146 12.25 8.15 -6.36
C ASN A 146 12.39 6.83 -7.13
N ILE A 147 13.16 5.87 -6.61
CA ILE A 147 13.30 4.53 -7.21
C ILE A 147 11.95 3.82 -7.22
N ARG A 148 11.17 3.91 -6.13
CA ARG A 148 9.84 3.31 -6.05
C ARG A 148 8.90 3.89 -7.11
N ARG A 149 8.86 5.21 -7.27
CA ARG A 149 8.02 5.88 -8.28
C ARG A 149 8.43 5.50 -9.69
N PHE A 150 9.74 5.42 -9.96
CA PHE A 150 10.26 5.02 -11.25
C PHE A 150 9.89 3.57 -11.59
N ALA A 151 10.04 2.65 -10.63
CA ALA A 151 9.65 1.25 -10.78
C ALA A 151 8.13 1.07 -10.95
N CYS A 152 7.31 1.89 -10.29
CA CYS A 152 5.86 1.88 -10.50
C CYS A 152 5.43 2.47 -11.86
N ALA A 153 6.23 3.33 -12.47
CA ALA A 153 5.92 3.97 -13.75
C ALA A 153 6.38 3.15 -14.96
N ARG A 154 7.22 2.12 -14.75
CA ARG A 154 7.79 1.27 -15.80
C ARG A 154 7.68 -0.20 -15.39
N ASP A 155 6.79 -0.93 -16.06
CA ASP A 155 6.55 -2.35 -15.74
C ASP A 155 7.80 -3.22 -15.92
N GLU A 156 8.74 -2.84 -16.79
CA GLU A 156 10.00 -3.56 -17.05
C GLU A 156 10.89 -3.76 -15.80
N ILE A 157 10.69 -2.94 -14.77
CA ILE A 157 11.47 -2.98 -13.52
C ILE A 157 10.57 -3.09 -12.28
N GLY A 158 9.29 -3.41 -12.48
CA GLY A 158 8.30 -3.59 -11.40
C GLY A 158 8.71 -4.69 -10.42
N ASP A 159 9.42 -5.71 -10.89
CA ASP A 159 9.94 -6.83 -10.09
C ASP A 159 10.89 -6.39 -8.97
N LEU A 160 11.45 -5.17 -9.05
CA LEU A 160 12.33 -4.58 -8.03
C LEU A 160 11.56 -3.99 -6.85
N LEU A 161 10.25 -3.75 -6.97
CA LEU A 161 9.41 -3.18 -5.91
C LEU A 161 9.48 -3.93 -4.56
N PRO A 162 9.44 -5.29 -4.49
CA PRO A 162 9.63 -6.00 -3.23
C PRO A 162 10.99 -5.73 -2.57
N ASP A 163 12.06 -5.60 -3.35
CA ASP A 163 13.41 -5.32 -2.86
C ASP A 163 13.54 -3.88 -2.35
N VAL A 164 12.96 -2.92 -3.08
CA VAL A 164 12.87 -1.50 -2.67
C VAL A 164 12.09 -1.38 -1.35
N ALA A 165 10.97 -2.10 -1.22
CA ALA A 165 10.19 -2.13 0.02
C ALA A 165 10.96 -2.78 1.17
N ALA A 166 11.75 -3.83 0.90
CA ALA A 166 12.61 -4.46 1.90
C ALA A 166 13.73 -3.52 2.38
N LEU A 167 14.33 -2.76 1.47
CA LEU A 167 15.33 -1.74 1.78
C LEU A 167 14.74 -0.62 2.65
N GLU A 168 13.56 -0.11 2.29
CA GLU A 168 12.84 0.91 3.07
C GLU A 168 12.55 0.41 4.50
N ARG A 169 12.06 -0.82 4.66
CA ARG A 169 11.82 -1.43 5.99
C ARG A 169 13.08 -1.50 6.83
N LYS A 170 14.21 -1.91 6.25
CA LYS A 170 15.51 -2.00 6.95
C LYS A 170 16.01 -0.61 7.37
N LEU A 171 15.88 0.39 6.51
CA LEU A 171 16.22 1.77 6.82
C LEU A 171 15.38 2.28 7.99
N MET A 172 14.05 2.14 7.92
CA MET A 172 13.14 2.58 8.97
C MET A 172 13.40 1.92 10.34
N HIS A 173 13.73 0.62 10.38
CA HIS A 173 14.11 -0.06 11.62
C HIS A 173 15.43 0.45 12.21
N ARG A 174 16.43 0.72 11.36
CA ARG A 174 17.72 1.27 11.80
C ARG A 174 17.62 2.73 12.23
N GLY A 175 16.83 3.55 11.53
CA GLY A 175 16.50 4.92 11.93
C GLY A 175 15.84 4.96 13.31
N TRP A 176 14.86 4.07 13.54
CA TRP A 176 14.20 3.92 14.85
C TRP A 176 15.15 3.50 15.97
N ALA A 177 16.03 2.52 15.73
CA ALA A 177 17.02 2.07 16.71
C ALA A 177 18.04 3.17 17.06
N ASN A 178 18.38 4.04 16.10
CA ASN A 178 19.27 5.18 16.33
C ASN A 178 18.57 6.33 17.07
N SER A 179 17.29 6.61 16.82
CA SER A 179 16.51 7.59 17.59
C SER A 179 16.35 7.18 19.06
N GLN A 180 16.20 5.88 19.38
CA GLN A 180 16.15 5.38 20.75
C GLN A 180 17.47 5.56 21.52
N LYS A 181 18.62 5.45 20.85
CA LYS A 181 19.93 5.70 21.48
C LYS A 181 20.14 7.17 21.84
N LYS A 182 19.60 8.10 21.03
CA LYS A 182 19.70 9.54 21.28
C LYS A 182 18.87 10.01 22.48
N ILE A 183 17.78 9.31 22.80
CA ILE A 183 16.87 9.64 23.92
C ILE A 183 17.42 9.16 25.27
N ARG A 184 18.31 8.16 25.30
CA ARG A 184 18.89 7.62 26.54
C ARG A 184 20.11 8.38 27.08
N PHE A 185 20.47 9.50 26.48
CA PHE A 185 21.59 10.36 26.91
C PHE A 185 21.15 11.68 27.56
N PHE A 186 19.89 11.77 27.98
CA PHE A 186 19.38 12.84 28.85
C PHE A 186 18.74 12.23 30.09
#